data_AF-A0A4V6N1X6-F1
#
_entry.id   AF-A0A4V6N1X6-F1
#
_cell.length_a   1.000
_cell.length_b   1.000
_cell.length_c   1.000
_cell.angle_alpha   90.00
_cell.angle_beta   90.00
_cell.angle_gamma   90.00
#
_symmetry.space_group_name_H-M   'P 1'
#
loop_
_entity.id
_entity.type
_entity.pdbx_description
1 polymer ?
#
loop_
_entity_poly.entity_id
_entity_poly.type
_entity_poly.pdbx_seq_one_letter_code
_entity_poly.pdbx_strand_id
1 'polypeptide(L)'
;MTADNSAHFNVCSKPLIACVVCNNSFTPKRKTSTCCSQQCRDKNKYQAKKTVNIKQCISCDKDFTTKQGQSKYCSSICRVKHIADKSKEQRRLFTVIAEAHIRVSFCVVCNALCEAPYQGKLKRYCSPNCENKNERTTLRYRAKRARRDALKRKAAVVESIDPIHILTRDNWTCYLCGINTPSKLRGTYEANAPEVDHVVPLSKGGMHVESNLRCACRRCNSEKGDKVLA
;
A
#
# COMPACT_ATOMS: atom_id res chain seq x y z
N MET A 1 -56.18 54.83 -36.37
CA MET A 1 -55.66 55.00 -35.00
C MET A 1 -55.32 53.62 -34.47
N THR A 2 -54.04 53.28 -34.53
CA THR A 2 -53.48 52.00 -34.07
C THR A 2 -53.36 52.03 -32.54
N ALA A 3 -54.05 51.13 -31.85
CA ALA A 3 -53.81 50.88 -30.42
C ALA A 3 -52.85 49.70 -30.28
N ASP A 4 -51.69 50.00 -29.71
CA ASP A 4 -50.63 49.05 -29.35
C ASP A 4 -51.15 48.00 -28.36
N ASN A 5 -51.03 46.72 -28.73
CA ASN A 5 -51.20 45.58 -27.84
C ASN A 5 -49.82 45.00 -27.49
N SER A 6 -49.09 45.69 -26.61
CA SER A 6 -47.87 45.16 -26.01
C SER A 6 -48.19 44.44 -24.69
N ALA A 7 -48.59 43.17 -24.80
CA ALA A 7 -48.76 42.29 -23.65
C ALA A 7 -47.37 41.94 -23.06
N HIS A 8 -47.02 42.58 -21.95
CA HIS A 8 -45.85 42.22 -21.15
C HIS A 8 -46.09 40.87 -20.44
N PHE A 9 -45.49 39.79 -20.95
CA PHE A 9 -45.38 38.52 -20.22
C PHE A 9 -44.43 38.70 -19.04
N ASN A 10 -45.00 38.84 -17.84
CA ASN A 10 -44.26 38.90 -16.60
C ASN A 10 -43.70 37.50 -16.28
N VAL A 11 -42.43 37.25 -16.61
CA VAL A 11 -41.75 35.99 -16.33
C VAL A 11 -41.52 35.91 -14.82
N CYS A 12 -42.40 35.20 -14.12
CA CYS A 12 -42.24 34.89 -12.70
C CYS A 12 -40.98 34.02 -12.52
N SER A 13 -39.84 34.64 -12.24
CA SER A 13 -38.57 33.97 -12.02
C SER A 13 -38.67 33.15 -10.74
N LYS A 14 -38.45 31.83 -10.86
CA LYS A 14 -38.51 30.90 -9.72
C LYS A 14 -37.48 31.31 -8.66
N PRO A 15 -37.83 31.29 -7.36
CA PRO A 15 -36.93 31.73 -6.30
C PRO A 15 -35.67 30.85 -6.24
N LEU A 16 -34.52 31.49 -6.05
CA LEU A 16 -33.25 30.82 -5.79
C LEU A 16 -33.25 30.27 -4.36
N ILE A 17 -32.84 29.01 -4.19
CA ILE A 17 -32.69 28.37 -2.88
C ILE A 17 -31.26 27.84 -2.72
N ALA A 18 -30.78 27.72 -1.48
CA ALA A 18 -29.46 27.17 -1.19
C ALA A 18 -29.47 25.63 -1.20
N CYS A 19 -28.44 25.01 -1.79
CA CYS A 19 -28.27 23.56 -1.76
C CYS A 19 -27.82 23.07 -0.38
N VAL A 20 -28.48 22.06 0.18
CA VAL A 20 -28.15 21.48 1.51
C VAL A 20 -26.77 20.80 1.61
N VAL A 21 -26.06 20.61 0.49
CA VAL A 21 -24.75 19.92 0.46
C VAL A 21 -23.59 20.86 0.19
N CYS A 22 -23.75 21.83 -0.71
CA CYS A 22 -22.68 22.75 -1.11
C CYS A 22 -23.00 24.23 -0.84
N ASN A 23 -24.17 24.54 -0.28
CA ASN A 23 -24.70 25.87 0.00
C ASN A 23 -24.83 26.83 -1.19
N ASN A 24 -24.49 26.41 -2.41
CA ASN A 24 -24.68 27.23 -3.60
C ASN A 24 -26.17 27.45 -3.91
N SER A 25 -26.50 28.70 -4.26
CA SER A 25 -27.84 29.10 -4.71
C SER A 25 -28.16 28.48 -6.07
N PHE A 26 -29.35 27.91 -6.23
CA PHE A 26 -29.82 27.33 -7.49
C PHE A 26 -31.33 27.48 -7.65
N THR A 27 -31.81 27.43 -8.90
CA THR A 27 -33.24 27.45 -9.21
C THR A 27 -33.79 26.01 -9.20
N PRO A 28 -34.74 25.68 -8.30
CA PRO A 28 -35.22 24.30 -8.16
C PRO A 28 -36.10 23.89 -9.35
N LYS A 29 -35.82 22.71 -9.92
CA LYS A 29 -36.65 22.13 -10.99
C LYS A 29 -38.04 21.68 -10.51
N ARG A 30 -38.15 21.26 -9.25
CA ARG A 30 -39.40 20.87 -8.56
C ARG A 30 -39.45 21.54 -7.19
N LYS A 31 -40.64 21.84 -6.67
CA LYS A 31 -40.83 22.45 -5.33
C LYS A 31 -40.12 21.69 -4.19
N THR A 32 -39.91 20.37 -4.34
CA THR A 32 -39.25 19.49 -3.35
C THR A 32 -37.74 19.33 -3.54
N SER A 33 -37.14 20.00 -4.53
CA SER A 33 -35.70 19.84 -4.82
C SER A 33 -34.87 20.62 -3.82
N THR A 34 -34.04 19.94 -3.03
CA THR A 34 -33.15 20.56 -2.02
C THR A 34 -31.67 20.57 -2.42
N CYS A 35 -31.33 19.96 -3.57
CA CYS A 35 -29.95 19.80 -4.06
C CYS A 35 -29.78 20.40 -5.46
N CYS A 36 -28.69 21.15 -5.67
CA CYS A 36 -28.43 21.86 -6.93
C CYS A 36 -28.08 20.95 -8.12
N SER A 37 -27.53 19.77 -7.86
CA SER A 37 -27.06 18.83 -8.88
C SER A 37 -27.32 17.37 -8.48
N GLN A 38 -27.23 16.47 -9.47
CA GLN A 38 -27.29 15.02 -9.23
C GLN A 38 -26.18 14.58 -8.25
N GLN A 39 -24.97 15.11 -8.40
CA GLN A 39 -23.86 14.86 -7.49
C GLN A 39 -24.19 15.25 -6.04
N CYS A 40 -24.80 16.42 -5.83
CA CYS A 40 -25.22 16.85 -4.49
C CYS A 40 -26.35 15.98 -3.94
N ARG A 41 -27.27 15.53 -4.80
CA ARG A 41 -28.35 14.62 -4.41
C ARG A 41 -27.82 13.26 -3.95
N ASP A 42 -26.84 12.72 -4.67
CA ASP A 42 -26.22 11.43 -4.33
C ASP A 42 -25.38 11.54 -3.06
N LYS A 43 -24.67 12.67 -2.86
CA LYS A 43 -23.99 12.98 -1.58
C LYS A 43 -24.96 13.07 -0.41
N ASN A 44 -26.10 13.75 -0.57
CA ASN A 44 -27.11 13.87 0.48
C ASN A 44 -27.72 12.49 0.82
N LYS A 45 -28.04 11.67 -0.19
CA LYS A 45 -28.50 10.28 0.01
C LYS A 45 -27.45 9.43 0.73
N TYR A 46 -26.18 9.58 0.39
CA TYR A 46 -25.08 8.87 1.04
C TYR A 46 -24.91 9.29 2.51
N GLN A 47 -24.97 10.59 2.80
CA GLN A 47 -24.90 11.13 4.16
C GLN A 47 -26.09 10.65 5.00
N ALA A 48 -27.31 10.66 4.45
CA ALA A 48 -28.51 10.18 5.14
C ALA A 48 -28.48 8.67 5.45
N LYS A 49 -27.74 7.87 4.67
CA LYS A 49 -27.58 6.42 4.88
C LYS A 49 -26.32 6.02 5.65
N LYS A 50 -25.49 6.98 6.06
CA LYS A 50 -24.22 6.71 6.75
C LYS A 50 -24.47 6.34 8.22
N THR A 51 -24.69 5.06 8.49
CA THR A 51 -24.74 4.53 9.86
C THR A 51 -23.33 4.27 10.39
N VAL A 52 -23.05 4.71 11.62
CA VAL A 52 -21.78 4.42 12.30
C VAL A 52 -21.89 3.01 12.88
N ASN A 53 -21.21 2.04 12.25
CA ASN A 53 -21.13 0.68 12.77
C ASN A 53 -20.01 0.57 13.81
N ILE A 54 -20.40 0.40 15.07
CA ILE A 54 -19.51 0.13 16.22
C ILE A 54 -19.33 -1.39 16.33
N LYS A 55 -18.08 -1.86 16.51
CA LYS A 55 -17.74 -3.27 16.73
C LYS A 55 -16.71 -3.39 17.86
N GLN A 56 -16.70 -4.52 18.56
CA GLN A 56 -15.64 -4.87 19.51
C GLN A 56 -14.41 -5.45 18.80
N CYS A 57 -13.22 -5.05 19.23
CA CYS A 57 -11.96 -5.56 18.70
C CYS A 57 -11.60 -6.91 19.31
N ILE A 58 -11.42 -7.94 18.48
CA ILE A 58 -11.06 -9.32 18.92
C ILE A 58 -9.71 -9.41 19.70
N SER A 59 -8.87 -8.37 19.64
CA SER A 59 -7.53 -8.38 20.25
C SER A 59 -7.46 -7.67 21.61
N CYS A 60 -8.34 -6.70 21.86
CA CYS A 60 -8.28 -5.83 23.04
C CYS A 60 -9.66 -5.50 23.62
N ASP A 61 -10.72 -6.07 23.06
CA ASP A 61 -12.13 -5.98 23.46
C ASP A 61 -12.73 -4.55 23.48
N LYS A 62 -11.97 -3.56 23.01
CA LYS A 62 -12.45 -2.18 22.89
C LYS A 62 -13.35 -1.99 21.68
N ASP A 63 -14.38 -1.17 21.87
CA ASP A 63 -15.27 -0.71 20.81
C ASP A 63 -14.54 0.22 19.83
N PHE A 64 -14.82 0.05 18.53
CA PHE A 64 -14.28 0.92 17.48
C PHE A 64 -15.25 1.08 16.32
N THR A 65 -15.15 2.20 15.61
CA THR A 65 -16.00 2.53 14.47
C THR A 65 -15.38 2.03 13.16
N THR A 66 -16.20 1.44 12.27
CA THR A 66 -15.72 0.92 10.99
C THR A 66 -16.27 1.73 9.82
N LYS A 67 -15.39 2.17 8.91
CA LYS A 67 -15.79 2.93 7.71
C LYS A 67 -16.51 2.08 6.65
N GLN A 68 -16.30 0.76 6.65
CA GLN A 68 -16.81 -0.17 5.63
C GLN A 68 -17.30 -1.52 6.21
N GLY A 69 -17.54 -1.63 7.53
CA GLY A 69 -18.08 -2.85 8.14
C GLY A 69 -17.16 -4.08 8.16
N GLN A 70 -16.03 -4.08 7.46
CA GLN A 70 -15.19 -5.28 7.25
C GLN A 70 -14.12 -5.53 8.33
N SER A 71 -13.65 -4.48 9.03
CA SER A 71 -12.55 -4.65 10.00
C SER A 71 -13.03 -5.34 11.26
N LYS A 72 -12.23 -6.30 11.74
CA LYS A 72 -12.39 -7.02 13.02
C LYS A 72 -11.53 -6.44 14.15
N TYR A 73 -10.67 -5.48 13.82
CA TYR A 73 -9.67 -4.93 14.74
C TYR A 73 -9.70 -3.40 14.71
N CYS A 74 -9.50 -2.79 15.89
CA CYS A 74 -9.44 -1.34 16.02
C CYS A 74 -8.18 -0.71 15.39
N SER A 75 -7.11 -1.50 15.21
CA SER A 75 -5.85 -1.05 14.62
C SER A 75 -5.08 -2.19 13.94
N SER A 76 -4.11 -1.82 13.09
CA SER A 76 -3.14 -2.76 12.52
C SER A 76 -2.32 -3.47 13.59
N ILE A 77 -2.02 -2.78 14.70
CA ILE A 77 -1.30 -3.31 15.87
C ILE A 77 -2.11 -4.44 16.50
N CYS A 78 -3.39 -4.19 16.79
CA CYS A 78 -4.29 -5.20 17.37
C CYS A 78 -4.46 -6.43 16.45
N ARG A 79 -4.52 -6.22 15.13
CA ARG A 79 -4.53 -7.31 14.15
C ARG A 79 -3.26 -8.16 14.24
N VAL A 80 -2.08 -7.55 14.23
CA VAL A 80 -0.80 -8.26 14.30
C VAL A 80 -0.66 -9.00 15.63
N LYS A 81 -1.01 -8.36 16.74
CA LYS A 81 -1.00 -8.97 18.07
C LYS A 81 -1.86 -10.23 18.14
N HIS A 82 -3.12 -10.14 17.70
CA HIS A 82 -4.04 -11.29 17.72
C HIS A 82 -3.55 -12.45 16.85
N ILE A 83 -2.99 -12.16 15.66
CA ILE A 83 -2.38 -13.19 14.80
C ILE A 83 -1.21 -13.88 15.51
N ALA A 84 -0.37 -13.12 16.20
CA ALA A 84 0.77 -13.65 16.94
C ALA A 84 0.35 -14.51 18.14
N ASP A 85 -0.65 -14.09 18.91
CA ASP A 85 -1.14 -14.83 20.07
C ASP A 85 -1.83 -16.14 19.64
N LYS A 86 -2.68 -16.09 18.60
CA LYS A 86 -3.27 -17.29 18.00
C LYS A 86 -2.20 -18.26 17.48
N SER A 87 -1.13 -17.71 16.90
CA SER A 87 0.01 -18.50 16.42
C SER A 87 0.75 -19.22 17.55
N LYS A 88 0.89 -18.59 18.73
CA LYS A 88 1.50 -19.21 19.92
C LYS A 88 0.65 -20.34 20.47
N GLU A 89 -0.67 -20.12 20.60
CA GLU A 89 -1.57 -21.14 21.13
C GLU A 89 -1.65 -22.37 20.20
N GLN A 90 -1.72 -22.15 18.88
CA GLN A 90 -1.63 -23.25 17.93
C GLN A 90 -0.33 -24.04 18.08
N ARG A 91 0.81 -23.36 18.25
CA ARG A 91 2.08 -24.07 18.50
C ARG A 91 2.02 -24.94 19.75
N ARG A 92 1.54 -24.38 20.87
CA ARG A 92 1.42 -25.09 22.14
C ARG A 92 0.57 -26.37 22.00
N LEU A 93 -0.64 -26.25 21.45
CA LEU A 93 -1.54 -27.39 21.26
C LEU A 93 -0.91 -28.48 20.39
N PHE A 94 -0.23 -28.10 19.31
CA PHE A 94 0.42 -29.05 18.42
C PHE A 94 1.69 -29.66 19.01
N THR A 95 2.46 -28.94 19.84
CA THR A 95 3.61 -29.51 20.56
C THR A 95 3.17 -30.64 21.48
N VAL A 96 2.06 -30.47 22.21
CA VAL A 96 1.47 -31.52 23.06
C VAL A 96 1.06 -32.75 22.21
N ILE A 97 0.50 -32.54 21.02
CA ILE A 97 0.18 -33.63 20.08
C ILE A 97 1.45 -34.29 19.53
N ALA A 98 2.53 -33.54 19.34
CA ALA A 98 3.79 -34.04 18.79
C ALA A 98 4.55 -34.96 19.74
N GLU A 99 4.49 -34.65 21.04
CA GLU A 99 4.98 -35.54 22.11
C GLU A 99 4.29 -36.91 22.07
N ALA A 100 3.07 -36.99 21.51
CA ALA A 100 2.31 -38.23 21.27
C ALA A 100 2.68 -38.98 19.96
N HIS A 101 3.93 -38.86 19.47
CA HIS A 101 4.50 -39.53 18.28
C HIS A 101 4.08 -39.00 16.89
N ILE A 102 3.41 -37.84 16.79
CA ILE A 102 3.09 -37.22 15.49
C ILE A 102 4.10 -36.11 15.18
N ARG A 103 4.96 -36.31 14.18
CA ARG A 103 5.87 -35.26 13.72
C ARG A 103 5.06 -34.11 13.11
N VAL A 104 5.31 -32.88 13.54
CA VAL A 104 4.69 -31.67 12.96
C VAL A 104 5.73 -30.57 12.85
N SER A 105 5.57 -29.67 11.87
CA SER A 105 6.39 -28.46 11.76
C SER A 105 5.53 -27.24 11.49
N PHE A 106 6.09 -26.06 11.72
CA PHE A 106 5.41 -24.79 11.49
C PHE A 106 6.07 -24.02 10.35
N CYS A 107 5.23 -23.37 9.56
CA CYS A 107 5.67 -22.54 8.45
C CYS A 107 6.48 -21.34 8.99
N VAL A 108 7.70 -21.15 8.49
CA VAL A 108 8.57 -20.04 8.92
C VAL A 108 7.97 -18.66 8.61
N VAL A 109 7.04 -18.58 7.64
CA VAL A 109 6.50 -17.30 7.14
C VAL A 109 5.19 -16.90 7.80
N CYS A 110 4.24 -17.83 7.94
CA CYS A 110 2.90 -17.54 8.47
C CYS A 110 2.59 -18.30 9.76
N ASN A 111 3.50 -19.18 10.18
CA ASN A 111 3.33 -20.05 11.34
C ASN A 111 2.18 -21.06 11.26
N ALA A 112 1.55 -21.24 10.09
CA ALA A 112 0.58 -22.30 9.90
C ALA A 112 1.24 -23.68 10.04
N LEU A 113 0.45 -24.65 10.48
CA LEU A 113 0.86 -26.05 10.54
C LEU A 113 1.32 -26.53 9.16
N CYS A 114 2.42 -27.27 9.16
CA CYS A 114 2.87 -28.04 8.02
C CYS A 114 2.74 -29.51 8.40
N GLU A 115 1.91 -30.25 7.67
CA GLU A 115 1.83 -31.70 7.81
C GLU A 115 3.21 -32.30 7.55
N ALA A 116 3.70 -33.10 8.50
CA ALA A 116 4.94 -33.81 8.31
C ALA A 116 4.66 -35.22 7.81
N PRO A 117 5.46 -35.72 6.85
CA PRO A 117 5.42 -37.12 6.48
C PRO A 117 5.94 -37.99 7.64
N TYR A 118 5.44 -39.22 7.74
CA TYR A 118 5.90 -40.23 8.71
C TYR A 118 7.44 -40.39 8.66
N GLN A 119 8.01 -40.33 7.45
CA GLN A 119 9.45 -40.34 7.19
C GLN A 119 9.88 -39.17 6.30
N GLY A 120 11.12 -38.69 6.46
CA GLY A 120 11.70 -37.61 5.65
C GLY A 120 11.83 -36.27 6.37
N LYS A 121 12.19 -35.24 5.58
CA LYS A 121 12.44 -33.87 6.08
C LYS A 121 11.12 -33.16 6.36
N LEU A 122 11.05 -32.49 7.51
CA LEU A 122 9.92 -31.65 7.87
C LEU A 122 9.75 -30.50 6.87
N LYS A 123 8.51 -30.22 6.48
CA LYS A 123 8.19 -29.08 5.61
C LYS A 123 8.47 -27.77 6.37
N ARG A 124 9.18 -26.86 5.73
CA ARG A 124 9.49 -25.53 6.28
C ARG A 124 8.41 -24.49 5.98
N TYR A 125 7.55 -24.77 5.02
CA TYR A 125 6.52 -23.88 4.52
C TYR A 125 5.21 -24.63 4.34
N CYS A 126 4.09 -24.00 4.68
CA CYS A 126 2.78 -24.61 4.54
C CYS A 126 2.28 -24.64 3.09
N SER A 127 2.88 -23.83 2.21
CA SER A 127 2.48 -23.72 0.80
C SER A 127 3.59 -23.13 -0.07
N PRO A 128 3.55 -23.33 -1.40
CA PRO A 128 4.46 -22.68 -2.35
C PRO A 128 4.43 -21.16 -2.25
N ASN A 129 3.29 -20.56 -1.86
CA ASN A 129 3.18 -19.11 -1.66
C ASN A 129 4.06 -18.61 -0.50
N CYS A 130 4.10 -19.36 0.62
CA CYS A 130 4.97 -19.03 1.74
C CYS A 130 6.44 -19.24 1.39
N GLU A 131 6.76 -20.31 0.69
CA GLU A 131 8.11 -20.56 0.17
C GLU A 131 8.58 -19.42 -0.74
N ASN A 132 7.80 -19.05 -1.75
CA ASN A 132 8.07 -17.94 -2.65
C ASN A 132 8.20 -16.59 -1.91
N LYS A 133 7.39 -16.38 -0.87
CA LYS A 133 7.47 -15.17 -0.04
C LYS A 133 8.80 -15.10 0.70
N ASN A 134 9.29 -16.22 1.23
CA ASN A 134 10.62 -16.29 1.84
C ASN A 134 11.73 -16.19 0.79
N GLU A 135 11.61 -16.87 -0.35
CA GLU A 135 12.60 -16.81 -1.42
C GLU A 135 12.82 -15.37 -1.89
N ARG A 136 11.76 -14.57 -2.03
CA ARG A 136 11.82 -13.15 -2.41
C ARG A 136 12.61 -12.28 -1.43
N THR A 137 12.78 -12.72 -0.17
CA THR A 137 13.61 -11.99 0.81
C THR A 137 15.07 -12.41 0.76
N THR A 138 15.45 -13.44 0.01
CA THR A 138 16.85 -13.89 -0.05
C THR A 138 17.72 -12.93 -0.87
N LEU A 139 18.99 -12.80 -0.48
CA LEU A 139 20.02 -12.01 -1.19
C LEU A 139 20.09 -12.43 -2.67
N ARG A 140 20.14 -13.75 -2.91
CA ARG A 140 20.18 -14.36 -4.25
C ARG A 140 19.01 -13.92 -5.12
N TYR A 141 17.78 -13.96 -4.62
CA TYR A 141 16.61 -13.57 -5.40
C TYR A 141 16.60 -12.07 -5.72
N ARG A 142 16.92 -11.22 -4.74
CA ARG A 142 16.98 -9.77 -4.91
C ARG A 142 18.01 -9.38 -5.95
N ALA A 143 19.22 -9.95 -5.87
CA ALA A 143 20.29 -9.74 -6.83
C ALA A 143 19.91 -10.23 -8.23
N LYS A 144 19.32 -11.44 -8.34
CA LYS A 144 18.80 -11.97 -9.61
C LYS A 144 17.77 -11.04 -10.25
N ARG A 145 16.86 -10.46 -9.45
CA ARG A 145 15.85 -9.52 -9.93
C ARG A 145 16.46 -8.21 -10.42
N ALA A 146 17.39 -7.64 -9.67
CA ALA A 146 18.10 -6.41 -10.03
C ALA A 146 18.90 -6.58 -11.33
N ARG A 147 19.67 -7.67 -11.44
CA ARG A 147 20.38 -8.08 -12.65
C ARG A 147 19.44 -8.17 -13.86
N ARG A 148 18.31 -8.85 -13.72
CA ARG A 148 17.31 -8.98 -14.80
C ARG A 148 16.77 -7.62 -15.24
N ASP A 149 16.48 -6.73 -14.29
CA ASP A 149 15.98 -5.39 -14.59
C ASP A 149 17.04 -4.54 -15.32
N ALA A 150 18.29 -4.60 -14.88
CA ALA A 150 19.40 -3.94 -15.55
C ALA A 150 19.62 -4.44 -17.00
N LEU A 151 19.57 -5.76 -17.21
CA LEU A 151 19.67 -6.36 -18.55
C LEU A 151 18.52 -5.91 -19.47
N LYS A 152 17.29 -5.83 -18.96
CA LYS A 152 16.15 -5.31 -19.72
C LYS A 152 16.33 -3.86 -20.16
N ARG A 153 17.03 -3.07 -19.34
CA ARG A 153 17.37 -1.67 -19.62
C ARG A 153 18.67 -1.51 -20.41
N LYS A 154 19.22 -2.60 -20.98
CA LYS A 154 20.42 -2.63 -21.82
C LYS A 154 21.67 -2.06 -21.12
N ALA A 155 21.84 -2.34 -19.83
CA ALA A 155 23.07 -2.01 -19.09
C ALA A 155 24.31 -2.60 -19.79
N ALA A 156 25.40 -1.81 -19.87
CA ALA A 156 26.62 -2.21 -20.57
C ALA A 156 27.33 -3.40 -19.89
N VAL A 157 27.41 -3.37 -18.56
CA VAL A 157 27.96 -4.45 -17.72
C VAL A 157 26.98 -4.70 -16.59
N VAL A 158 26.79 -5.96 -16.20
CA VAL A 158 25.84 -6.32 -15.14
C VAL A 158 26.45 -7.35 -14.21
N GLU A 159 26.56 -6.99 -12.94
CA GLU A 159 26.96 -7.86 -11.82
C GLU A 159 25.73 -8.40 -11.08
N SER A 160 25.95 -9.35 -10.17
CA SER A 160 24.90 -9.92 -9.32
C SER A 160 24.98 -9.31 -7.92
N ILE A 161 24.40 -8.12 -7.76
CA ILE A 161 24.49 -7.33 -6.52
C ILE A 161 23.12 -7.29 -5.82
N ASP A 162 23.08 -7.54 -4.51
CA ASP A 162 21.86 -7.30 -3.72
C ASP A 162 21.65 -5.80 -3.50
N PRO A 163 20.51 -5.21 -3.93
CA PRO A 163 20.20 -3.81 -3.64
C PRO A 163 20.28 -3.43 -2.16
N ILE A 164 19.95 -4.34 -1.23
CA ILE A 164 20.03 -4.03 0.21
C ILE A 164 21.49 -3.87 0.67
N HIS A 165 22.44 -4.57 0.03
CA HIS A 165 23.85 -4.42 0.32
C HIS A 165 24.33 -2.99 0.02
N ILE A 166 23.98 -2.45 -1.15
CA ILE A 166 24.32 -1.06 -1.54
C ILE A 166 23.73 -0.04 -0.57
N LEU A 167 22.45 -0.20 -0.21
CA LEU A 167 21.79 0.70 0.74
C LEU A 167 22.43 0.66 2.13
N THR A 168 22.85 -0.53 2.56
CA THR A 168 23.52 -0.71 3.86
C THR A 168 24.93 -0.12 3.85
N ARG A 169 25.70 -0.35 2.77
CA ARG A 169 27.04 0.23 2.56
C ARG A 169 27.02 1.76 2.65
N ASP A 170 26.01 2.37 2.04
CA ASP A 170 25.84 3.83 2.04
C ASP A 170 25.13 4.35 3.30
N ASN A 171 25.08 3.55 4.38
CA ASN A 171 24.45 3.88 5.66
C ASN A 171 23.02 4.43 5.51
N TRP A 172 22.27 3.92 4.54
CA TRP A 172 20.91 4.36 4.24
C TRP A 172 20.82 5.89 4.07
N THR A 173 21.83 6.52 3.50
CA THR A 173 21.90 7.96 3.33
C THR A 173 21.89 8.31 1.85
N CYS A 174 21.04 9.27 1.45
CA CYS A 174 20.95 9.71 0.08
C CYS A 174 22.26 10.41 -0.33
N TYR A 175 22.96 9.91 -1.35
CA TYR A 175 24.20 10.53 -1.81
C TYR A 175 24.00 11.89 -2.50
N LEU A 176 22.77 12.18 -2.97
CA LEU A 176 22.44 13.41 -3.69
C LEU A 176 22.10 14.58 -2.76
N CYS A 177 21.44 14.32 -1.63
CA CYS A 177 20.97 15.37 -0.73
C CYS A 177 21.36 15.17 0.74
N GLY A 178 22.03 14.07 1.08
CA GLY A 178 22.50 13.77 2.43
C GLY A 178 21.41 13.35 3.43
N ILE A 179 20.14 13.29 3.04
CA ILE A 179 19.07 12.90 3.96
C ILE A 179 19.12 11.41 4.31
N ASN A 180 18.76 11.08 5.56
CA ASN A 180 18.52 9.71 5.97
C ASN A 180 17.31 9.13 5.21
N THR A 181 17.49 7.90 4.72
CA THR A 181 16.50 7.12 3.99
C THR A 181 16.16 5.82 4.74
N PRO A 182 15.28 5.87 5.76
CA PRO A 182 15.02 4.74 6.64
C PRO A 182 14.60 3.47 5.89
N SER A 183 15.20 2.33 6.26
CA SER A 183 14.93 1.02 5.64
C SER A 183 13.44 0.62 5.64
N LYS A 184 12.70 1.03 6.68
CA LYS A 184 11.24 0.82 6.81
C LYS A 184 10.40 1.47 5.72
N LEU A 185 10.92 2.52 5.07
CA LEU A 185 10.22 3.26 4.01
C LEU A 185 10.48 2.68 2.61
N ARG A 186 11.38 1.69 2.49
CA ARG A 186 11.72 1.10 1.20
C ARG A 186 10.49 0.54 0.50
N GLY A 187 10.27 0.94 -0.76
CA GLY A 187 9.12 0.51 -1.56
C GLY A 187 7.82 1.24 -1.25
N THR A 188 7.84 2.27 -0.41
CA THR A 188 6.74 3.21 -0.24
C THR A 188 6.86 4.38 -1.21
N TYR A 189 5.86 5.27 -1.22
CA TYR A 189 5.86 6.49 -2.02
C TYR A 189 6.45 7.71 -1.27
N GLU A 190 7.00 7.50 -0.07
CA GLU A 190 7.61 8.57 0.73
C GLU A 190 8.83 9.17 0.03
N ALA A 191 9.02 10.48 0.14
CA ALA A 191 10.10 11.21 -0.53
C ALA A 191 11.50 10.72 -0.13
N ASN A 192 11.68 10.37 1.14
CA ASN A 192 12.91 9.81 1.70
C ASN A 192 12.94 8.27 1.70
N ALA A 193 12.07 7.60 0.93
CA ALA A 193 12.18 6.16 0.75
C ALA A 193 13.52 5.80 0.07
N PRO A 194 14.30 4.83 0.59
CA PRO A 194 15.58 4.44 0.02
C PRO A 194 15.42 3.65 -1.27
N GLU A 195 16.16 4.06 -2.30
CA GLU A 195 16.25 3.41 -3.60
C GLU A 195 17.71 3.28 -4.04
N VAL A 196 17.98 2.28 -4.87
CA VAL A 196 19.30 2.15 -5.50
C VAL A 196 19.25 2.90 -6.80
N ASP A 197 20.10 3.92 -6.92
CA ASP A 197 20.30 4.70 -8.13
C ASP A 197 21.58 4.29 -8.85
N HIS A 198 21.58 4.44 -10.17
CA HIS A 198 22.75 4.30 -11.02
C HIS A 198 23.33 5.69 -11.27
N VAL A 199 24.51 5.99 -10.73
CA VAL A 199 25.16 7.32 -10.83
C VAL A 199 25.19 7.79 -12.29
N VAL A 200 25.70 6.94 -13.17
CA VAL A 200 25.49 7.02 -14.61
C VAL A 200 24.27 6.16 -14.98
N PRO A 201 23.18 6.75 -15.50
CA PRO A 201 21.98 6.02 -15.87
C PRO A 201 22.25 4.94 -16.92
N LEU A 202 21.56 3.80 -16.81
CA LEU A 202 21.72 2.67 -17.76
C LEU A 202 21.42 3.08 -19.22
N SER A 203 20.45 3.97 -19.43
CA SER A 203 20.10 4.51 -20.75
C SER A 203 21.19 5.36 -21.39
N LYS A 204 22.18 5.82 -20.62
CA LYS A 204 23.34 6.60 -21.07
C LYS A 204 24.64 5.79 -21.10
N GLY A 205 24.52 4.45 -21.11
CA GLY A 205 25.68 3.55 -21.10
C GLY A 205 26.19 3.18 -19.70
N GLY A 206 25.44 3.55 -18.65
CA GLY A 206 25.76 3.16 -17.28
C GLY A 206 25.83 1.65 -17.08
N MET A 207 26.70 1.23 -16.14
CA MET A 207 26.89 -0.17 -15.76
C MET A 207 26.10 -0.51 -14.49
N HIS A 208 25.60 -1.73 -14.36
CA HIS A 208 25.05 -2.25 -13.10
C HIS A 208 26.13 -3.00 -12.34
N VAL A 209 27.10 -2.23 -11.84
CA VAL A 209 28.26 -2.65 -11.06
C VAL A 209 28.32 -1.85 -9.77
N GLU A 210 28.99 -2.38 -8.74
CA GLU A 210 28.93 -1.79 -7.40
C GLU A 210 29.37 -0.30 -7.35
N SER A 211 30.37 0.06 -8.15
CA SER A 211 30.90 1.43 -8.23
C SER A 211 29.92 2.44 -8.84
N ASN A 212 28.97 1.99 -9.66
CA ASN A 212 27.96 2.84 -10.28
C ASN A 212 26.63 2.84 -9.50
N LEU A 213 26.51 2.06 -8.41
CA LEU A 213 25.30 1.98 -7.60
C LEU A 213 25.46 2.79 -6.31
N ARG A 214 24.48 3.63 -6.00
CA ARG A 214 24.44 4.42 -4.76
C ARG A 214 23.04 4.44 -4.14
N CYS A 215 22.97 4.71 -2.85
CA CYS A 215 21.72 4.96 -2.14
C CYS A 215 21.20 6.37 -2.46
N ALA A 216 20.01 6.47 -3.04
CA ALA A 216 19.31 7.73 -3.27
C ALA A 216 17.92 7.69 -2.63
N CYS A 217 17.43 8.84 -2.17
CA CYS A 217 16.02 8.95 -1.81
C CYS A 217 15.14 8.95 -3.06
N ARG A 218 13.92 8.44 -2.95
CA ARG A 218 12.95 8.35 -4.05
C ARG A 218 12.73 9.69 -4.76
N ARG A 219 12.67 10.80 -4.03
CA ARG A 219 12.54 12.15 -4.60
C ARG A 219 13.72 12.48 -5.52
N CYS A 220 14.93 12.46 -4.98
CA CYS A 220 16.12 12.83 -5.76
C CYS A 220 16.39 11.85 -6.91
N ASN A 221 16.13 10.55 -6.71
CA ASN A 221 16.24 9.55 -7.77
C ASN A 221 15.29 9.86 -8.94
N SER A 222 14.04 10.24 -8.63
CA SER A 222 13.04 10.63 -9.64
C SER A 222 13.40 11.95 -10.34
N GLU A 223 13.90 12.94 -9.61
CA GLU A 223 14.32 14.25 -10.14
C GLU A 223 15.55 14.13 -11.06
N LYS A 224 16.50 13.26 -10.70
CA LYS A 224 17.68 12.95 -11.51
C LYS A 224 17.29 12.27 -12.83
N GLY A 225 16.44 11.24 -12.77
CA GLY A 225 15.98 10.53 -13.95
C GLY A 225 17.14 9.94 -14.78
N ASP A 226 17.21 10.27 -16.06
CA ASP A 226 18.25 9.82 -16.99
C ASP A 226 19.42 10.82 -17.16
N LYS A 227 19.51 11.83 -16.29
CA LYS A 227 20.60 12.81 -16.31
C LYS A 227 21.85 12.24 -15.65
N VAL A 228 23.00 12.49 -16.27
CA VAL A 228 24.32 12.32 -15.63
C VAL A 228 24.60 13.61 -14.87
N LEU A 229 24.79 13.52 -13.57
CA LEU A 229 25.22 14.65 -12.77
C LEU A 229 26.74 14.77 -12.93
N ALA A 230 27.20 15.91 -13.43
CA ALA A 230 28.62 16.25 -13.57
C ALA A 230 29.24 16.60 -12.22
#